data_AF-A0A353JAV9-F1
#
_entry.id   AF-A0A353JAV9-F1
#
_cell.length_a   1.000
_cell.length_b   1.000
_cell.length_c   1.000
_cell.angle_alpha   90.00
_cell.angle_beta   90.00
_cell.angle_gamma   90.00
#
_symmetry.space_group_name_H-M   'P 1'
#
loop_
_entity.id
_entity.type
_entity.pdbx_description
1 polymer ?
#
loop_
_entity_poly.entity_id
_entity_poly.type
_entity_poly.pdbx_seq_one_letter_code
_entity_poly.pdbx_strand_id
1 'polypeptide(L)' 'LDPKATEEMYEIIDKLNKNGITVIMISHDVSSALKYAKHILFVNSNPFFGTKEEFENSDLGKQFEKYAGGHIGGHQDE' A
#
# COMPACT_ATOMS: atom_id res chain seq x y z
N LEU A 1 6.56 -1.92 16.15
CA LEU A 1 6.00 -0.67 16.70
C LEU A 1 4.64 -1.00 17.28
N ASP A 2 4.21 -0.30 18.32
CA ASP A 2 2.81 -0.40 18.77
C ASP A 2 1.87 -0.04 17.60
N PRO A 3 0.71 -0.70 17.43
CA PRO A 3 -0.20 -0.43 16.31
C PRO A 3 -0.54 1.05 16.16
N LYS A 4 -0.73 1.77 17.27
CA LYS A 4 -1.06 3.20 17.25
C LYS A 4 0.10 4.05 16.75
N ALA A 5 1.31 3.81 17.25
CA ALA A 5 2.51 4.52 16.79
C ALA A 5 2.81 4.26 15.31
N THR A 6 2.43 3.08 14.80
CA THR A 6 2.60 2.72 13.38
C THR A 6 1.61 3.50 12.51
N GLU A 7 0.36 3.62 12.92
CA GLU A 7 -0.66 4.42 12.22
C GLU A 7 -0.27 5.90 12.16
N GLU A 8 0.14 6.48 13.29
CA GLU A 8 0.62 7.87 13.37
C GLU A 8 1.80 8.12 12.42
N MET A 9 2.74 7.15 12.31
CA MET A 9 3.85 7.23 11.37
C MET A 9 3.37 7.30 9.91
N TYR A 10 2.42 6.45 9.51
CA TYR A 10 1.90 6.46 8.15
C TYR A 10 1.09 7.73 7.83
N GLU A 11 0.35 8.29 8.78
CA GLU A 11 -0.31 9.58 8.60
C GLU A 11 0.67 10.73 8.36
N ILE A 12 1.80 10.73 9.06
CA ILE A 12 2.86 11.72 8.85
C ILE A 12 3.43 11.56 7.44
N ILE A 13 3.70 10.34 7.00
CA ILE A 13 4.19 10.04 5.64
C ILE A 13 3.20 10.54 4.58
N ASP A 14 1.90 10.28 4.74
CA ASP A 14 0.86 10.74 3.82
C ASP A 14 0.81 12.27 3.73
N LYS A 15 0.87 12.97 4.86
CA LYS A 15 0.94 14.44 4.91
C LYS A 15 2.18 14.97 4.19
N LEU A 16 3.34 14.38 4.41
CA LEU A 16 4.58 14.76 3.71
C LEU A 16 4.43 14.58 2.19
N ASN A 17 3.88 13.45 1.76
CA ASN A 17 3.69 13.19 0.33
C ASN A 17 2.70 14.16 -0.32
N LYS A 18 1.59 14.48 0.36
CA LYS A 18 0.62 15.49 -0.08
C LYS A 18 1.21 16.90 -0.15
N ASN A 19 2.23 17.19 0.66
CA ASN A 19 2.97 18.45 0.63
C ASN A 19 4.08 18.49 -0.43
N GLY A 20 4.13 17.53 -1.36
CA GLY A 20 5.08 17.51 -2.48
C GLY A 20 6.42 16.86 -2.17
N ILE A 21 6.59 16.24 -0.99
CA ILE A 21 7.80 15.48 -0.66
C ILE A 21 7.68 14.08 -1.26
N THR A 22 8.70 13.65 -2.01
CA THR A 22 8.76 12.26 -2.47
C THR A 22 9.18 11.37 -1.30
N VAL A 23 8.38 10.35 -1.00
CA VAL A 23 8.67 9.37 0.05
C VAL A 23 8.83 8.00 -0.61
N ILE A 24 9.94 7.33 -0.30
CA ILE A 24 10.15 5.92 -0.64
C ILE A 24 10.07 5.13 0.65
N MET A 25 9.16 4.16 0.68
CA MET A 25 8.87 3.36 1.85
C MET A 25 9.15 1.89 1.55
N ILE A 26 9.90 1.23 2.44
CA ILE A 26 10.19 -0.20 2.35
C ILE A 26 9.51 -0.86 3.55
N SER A 27 8.53 -1.71 3.27
CA SER A 27 7.73 -2.39 4.30
C SER A 27 7.50 -3.84 3.93
N HIS A 28 7.37 -4.70 4.94
CA HIS A 28 6.84 -6.06 4.79
C HIS A 28 5.32 -6.11 5.00
N ASP A 29 4.72 -5.01 5.49
CA ASP A 29 3.29 -4.84 5.65
C ASP A 29 2.69 -4.31 4.34
N VAL A 30 2.18 -5.25 3.53
CA VAL A 30 1.57 -4.98 2.24
C VAL A 30 0.27 -4.18 2.39
N SER A 31 -0.52 -4.45 3.44
CA SER A 31 -1.79 -3.76 3.66
C SER A 31 -1.60 -2.27 3.88
N SER A 32 -0.63 -1.88 4.72
CA SER A 32 -0.30 -0.47 4.91
C SER A 32 0.33 0.15 3.67
N ALA A 33 1.17 -0.60 2.94
CA ALA A 33 1.73 -0.12 1.68
C ALA A 33 0.62 0.22 0.66
N LEU A 34 -0.37 -0.65 0.50
CA LEU A 34 -1.52 -0.40 -0.37
C LEU A 34 -2.44 0.71 0.15
N LYS A 35 -2.53 0.91 1.47
CA LYS A 35 -3.34 2.01 2.03
C LYS A 35 -2.78 3.39 1.68
N TYR A 36 -1.46 3.57 1.72
CA TYR A 36 -0.84 4.90 1.63
C TYR A 36 -0.03 5.16 0.35
N ALA A 37 0.40 4.12 -0.38
CA ALA A 37 1.25 4.30 -1.55
C ALA A 37 0.43 4.62 -2.82
N LYS A 38 1.00 5.48 -3.66
CA LYS A 38 0.47 5.77 -5.01
C LYS A 38 1.02 4.78 -6.05
N HIS A 39 2.25 4.30 -5.83
CA HIS A 39 2.93 3.33 -6.68
C HIS A 39 3.49 2.20 -5.81
N ILE A 40 3.47 0.99 -6.35
CA ILE A 40 3.94 -0.23 -5.70
C ILE A 40 5.09 -0.79 -6.52
N LEU A 41 6.23 -1.00 -5.86
CA LEU A 41 7.32 -1.84 -6.34
C LEU A 41 7.34 -3.12 -5.50
N PHE A 42 6.96 -4.23 -6.10
CA PHE A 42 7.03 -5.54 -5.46
C PHE A 42 8.27 -6.27 -5.96
N VAL A 43 9.16 -6.65 -5.05
CA VAL A 43 10.44 -7.29 -5.37
C VAL A 43 10.41 -8.73 -4.85
N ASN A 44 10.22 -9.68 -5.75
CA ASN A 44 10.31 -11.12 -5.49
C ASN A 44 10.59 -11.87 -6.81
N SER A 45 10.44 -13.19 -6.84
CA SER A 45 10.60 -14.03 -8.04
C SER A 45 9.70 -13.59 -9.22
N ASN A 46 8.58 -12.94 -8.94
CA ASN A 46 7.74 -12.27 -9.94
C ASN A 46 7.65 -10.77 -9.59
N PRO A 47 8.51 -9.91 -10.16
CA PRO A 47 8.52 -8.49 -9.82
C PRO A 47 7.32 -7.76 -10.42
N PHE A 48 6.86 -6.71 -9.74
CA PHE A 48 5.83 -5.80 -10.24
C PHE A 48 6.25 -4.36 -9.99
N PHE A 49 5.95 -3.47 -10.94
CA PHE A 49 6.01 -2.03 -10.74
C PHE A 49 4.84 -1.35 -11.45
N GLY A 50 4.14 -0.50 -10.74
CA GLY A 50 2.99 0.23 -11.26
C GLY A 50 2.30 1.04 -10.18
N THR A 51 1.17 1.63 -10.54
CA THR A 51 0.25 2.28 -9.60
C THR A 51 -0.38 1.25 -8.66
N LYS A 52 -0.94 1.73 -7.54
CA LYS A 52 -1.75 0.90 -6.63
C LYS A 52 -2.89 0.19 -7.38
N GLU A 53 -3.61 0.89 -8.24
CA GLU A 53 -4.75 0.35 -9.00
C GLU A 53 -4.31 -0.77 -9.95
N GLU A 54 -3.20 -0.60 -10.64
CA GLU A 54 -2.62 -1.66 -11.48
C GLU A 54 -2.20 -2.87 -10.65
N PHE A 55 -1.68 -2.65 -9.44
CA PHE A 55 -1.31 -3.74 -8.55
C PHE A 55 -2.54 -4.53 -8.11
N GLU A 56 -3.59 -3.85 -7.63
CA GLU A 56 -4.85 -4.47 -7.18
C GLU A 56 -5.54 -5.29 -8.29
N ASN A 57 -5.46 -4.82 -9.53
CA ASN A 57 -6.02 -5.53 -10.68
C ASN A 57 -5.14 -6.68 -11.22
N SER A 58 -3.87 -6.74 -10.82
CA SER A 58 -2.94 -7.79 -11.24
C SER A 58 -3.21 -9.14 -10.58
N ASP A 59 -2.72 -10.23 -11.18
CA ASP A 59 -2.79 -11.56 -10.58
C ASP A 59 -2.08 -11.61 -9.21
N LEU A 60 -1.00 -10.82 -9.06
CA LEU A 60 -0.25 -10.70 -7.82
C LEU A 60 -1.07 -10.00 -6.73
N GLY A 61 -1.73 -8.88 -7.06
CA GLY A 61 -2.60 -8.17 -6.11
C GLY A 61 -3.76 -9.02 -5.63
N LYS A 62 -4.44 -9.73 -6.54
CA LYS A 62 -5.53 -10.67 -6.21
C LYS A 62 -5.08 -11.81 -5.31
N GLN A 63 -3.86 -12.32 -5.51
CA GLN A 63 -3.28 -13.32 -4.61
C GLN A 63 -3.09 -12.73 -3.21
N PHE A 64 -2.54 -11.52 -3.09
CA PHE A 64 -2.31 -10.86 -1.79
C PHE A 64 -3.59 -10.47 -1.06
N GLU A 65 -4.66 -10.10 -1.76
CA GLU A 65 -5.98 -9.86 -1.17
C GLU A 65 -6.50 -11.09 -0.41
N LYS A 66 -6.26 -12.28 -0.96
CA LYS A 66 -6.62 -13.55 -0.32
C LYS A 66 -5.80 -13.84 0.94
N TYR A 67 -4.54 -13.38 1.01
CA TYR A 67 -3.66 -13.57 2.17
C TYR A 67 -3.81 -12.49 3.25
N ALA A 68 -4.22 -11.28 2.87
CA ALA A 68 -4.43 -10.16 3.78
C ALA A 68 -5.74 -10.21 4.59
N GLY A 69 -6.51 -11.30 4.47
CA GLY A 69 -7.77 -11.47 5.19
C GLY A 69 -8.95 -10.70 4.60
N GLY A 70 -8.92 -10.44 3.28
CA GLY A 70 -10.03 -9.96 2.47
C GLY A 70 -10.70 -8.72 3.03
N HIS A 71 -10.14 -7.52 2.78
CA HIS A 71 -10.84 -6.22 2.72
C HIS A 71 -9.83 -5.22 2.11
N ILE A 72 -9.67 -5.22 0.78
CA ILE A 72 -9.05 -4.09 0.06
C ILE A 72 -10.02 -3.42 -0.92
N GLY A 73 -11.28 -3.87 -0.97
CA GLY A 73 -12.36 -3.22 -1.72
C GLY A 73 -13.27 -2.42 -0.78
N GLY A 74 -13.07 -1.11 -0.72
CA GLY A 74 -13.92 -0.20 0.05
C GLY A 74 -13.84 1.23 -0.43
N HIS A 75 -13.81 1.45 -1.75
CA HIS A 75 -14.21 2.74 -2.30
C HIS A 75 -15.74 2.74 -2.34
N GLN A 76 -16.38 3.26 -1.28
CA GLN A 76 -17.76 3.73 -1.39
C GLN A 76 -17.65 5.16 -1.92
N ASP A 77 -17.93 5.32 -3.21
CA ASP A 77 -18.41 6.57 -3.76
C ASP A 77 -19.87 6.73 -3.29
N GLU A 78 -20.10 7.45 -2.18
CA GLU A 78 -21.28 8.29 -1.90
C GLU A 78 -20.90 9.41 -0.92
#